data_AF-A0A2N8RB55-F1
#
_entry.id   AF-A0A2N8RB55-F1
#
_cell.length_a   1.000
_cell.length_b   1.000
_cell.length_c   1.000
_cell.angle_alpha   90.00
_cell.angle_beta   90.00
_cell.angle_gamma   90.00
#
_symmetry.space_group_name_H-M   'P 1'
#
loop_
_entity.id
_entity.type
_entity.pdbx_description
1 polymer ?
#
loop_
_entity_poly.entity_id
_entity_poly.type
_entity_poly.pdbx_seq_one_letter_code
_entity_poly.pdbx_strand_id
1 'polypeptide(L)'
;MDDYGRSRATQPTLYVLDTNVLIHDPNALLNFQEHQVAIPMTVLEELDQLKAGKHSVAAECRQAIRLIDKLLGDATPEEVELGVPIQRGKSGPSGSLSILMSKRGEPNALPEDLNDNKIINQVVELSKQRPGVPVVLVTKDINMRLKARACGVAAEDYHTDQLVDDVGQLSPGYHSVSGSFWDRVSKVETHQGHGRTWHRVQLTDNLPAVHINEFIIDEQGFVGWIKGIKADELLLLDLHQEPLLHQEAWGLRPRDIHQALALFALLDPDIHLVNLSGAAGSGKTILALAAAIEQTVVSKRYRRIIATRSVQGLDEDIGFLPGTEAEKMEPWLGAITDNLEALHMEDENTHGSIDYILQKVPLQFKSLNYIRGRSFQQSLILIDECQNLTPHQMKTIITRAGNGSKVVCLGNLAQIDTPYLSATSSGLTYLTERFKDFSHGVHITLQGVPRSVLAEYAEAHM
;
A
#
# COMPACT_ATOMS: atom_id res chain seq x y z
N MET A 1 -1.91 -23.87 24.70
CA MET A 1 -1.31 -25.20 24.50
C MET A 1 -1.49 -25.99 25.78
N ASP A 2 -1.90 -27.25 25.71
CA ASP A 2 -1.76 -28.22 26.80
C ASP A 2 -0.44 -28.98 26.67
N ASP A 3 -0.03 -29.68 27.75
CA ASP A 3 1.28 -30.32 27.97
C ASP A 3 1.71 -31.38 26.91
N TYR A 4 0.96 -31.53 25.82
CA TYR A 4 1.22 -32.48 24.74
C TYR A 4 1.26 -31.85 23.33
N GLY A 5 1.30 -30.52 23.22
CA GLY A 5 1.57 -29.85 21.93
C GLY A 5 0.52 -30.11 20.84
N ARG A 6 -0.70 -30.50 21.21
CA ARG A 6 -1.85 -30.50 20.29
C ARG A 6 -2.42 -29.09 20.24
N SER A 7 -2.80 -28.60 19.06
CA SER A 7 -3.67 -27.43 19.01
C SER A 7 -4.96 -27.83 19.73
N ARG A 8 -5.33 -27.09 20.78
CA ARG A 8 -6.70 -27.16 21.31
C ARG A 8 -7.60 -26.91 20.12
N ALA A 9 -8.53 -27.83 19.82
CA ALA A 9 -9.59 -27.55 18.87
C ALA A 9 -10.25 -26.24 19.32
N THR A 10 -10.02 -25.17 18.55
CA THR A 10 -10.63 -23.87 18.74
C THR A 10 -12.14 -24.12 18.73
N GLN A 11 -12.82 -23.72 19.81
CA GLN A 11 -14.29 -23.78 19.80
C GLN A 11 -14.78 -22.98 18.59
N PRO A 12 -15.73 -23.51 17.79
CA PRO A 12 -16.29 -22.78 16.67
C PRO A 12 -16.89 -21.45 17.15
N THR A 13 -16.27 -20.35 16.75
CA THR A 13 -16.73 -18.98 17.02
C THR A 13 -17.73 -18.55 15.94
N LEU A 14 -18.68 -17.71 16.32
CA LEU A 14 -19.59 -17.02 15.42
C LEU A 14 -19.16 -15.57 15.25
N TYR A 15 -18.62 -15.24 14.07
CA TYR A 15 -18.20 -13.89 13.73
C TYR A 15 -19.34 -13.16 13.02
N VAL A 16 -19.76 -12.03 13.57
CA VAL A 16 -20.75 -11.15 12.94
C VAL A 16 -20.01 -10.00 12.28
N LEU A 17 -20.16 -9.83 10.97
CA LEU A 17 -19.41 -8.81 10.24
C LEU A 17 -20.18 -7.49 10.13
N ASP A 18 -19.44 -6.40 10.23
CA ASP A 18 -19.89 -5.05 9.87
C ASP A 18 -19.71 -4.78 8.36
N THR A 19 -20.45 -3.80 7.81
CA THR A 19 -20.40 -3.39 6.40
C THR A 19 -19.01 -2.91 6.01
N ASN A 20 -18.32 -2.16 6.89
CA ASN A 20 -16.97 -1.62 6.62
C ASN A 20 -15.94 -2.73 6.37
N VAL A 21 -16.14 -3.91 6.95
CA VAL A 21 -15.28 -5.08 6.73
C VAL A 21 -15.38 -5.54 5.27
N LEU A 22 -16.61 -5.68 4.76
CA LEU A 22 -16.89 -6.16 3.40
C LEU A 22 -16.61 -5.11 2.32
N ILE A 23 -16.69 -3.82 2.65
CA ILE A 23 -16.25 -2.74 1.76
C ILE A 23 -14.73 -2.77 1.59
N HIS A 24 -13.99 -2.97 2.67
CA HIS A 24 -12.53 -2.98 2.63
C HIS A 24 -11.97 -4.26 2.01
N ASP A 25 -12.60 -5.40 2.28
CA ASP A 25 -12.22 -6.69 1.74
C ASP A 25 -13.49 -7.46 1.34
N PRO A 26 -13.88 -7.41 0.06
CA PRO A 26 -15.04 -8.15 -0.43
C PRO A 26 -14.94 -9.66 -0.25
N ASN A 27 -13.73 -10.19 -0.01
CA ASN A 27 -13.50 -11.60 0.21
C ASN A 27 -13.45 -11.96 1.70
N ALA A 28 -13.79 -11.04 2.62
CA ALA A 28 -13.62 -11.25 4.06
C ALA A 28 -14.26 -12.54 4.59
N LEU A 29 -15.40 -12.91 4.03
CA LEU A 29 -16.13 -14.15 4.32
C LEU A 29 -15.25 -15.42 4.20
N LEU A 30 -14.23 -15.36 3.34
CA LEU A 30 -13.30 -16.45 3.05
C LEU A 30 -12.07 -16.48 3.96
N ASN A 31 -12.03 -15.69 5.03
CA ASN A 31 -10.84 -15.59 5.91
C ASN A 31 -11.04 -16.16 7.32
N PHE A 32 -12.27 -16.55 7.69
CA PHE A 32 -12.60 -17.08 9.03
C PHE A 32 -12.45 -18.60 9.20
N GLN A 33 -11.66 -19.27 8.35
CA GLN A 33 -11.29 -20.69 8.46
C GLN A 33 -12.47 -21.65 8.78
N GLU A 34 -12.47 -22.32 9.93
CA GLU A 34 -13.49 -23.27 10.39
C GLU A 34 -14.73 -22.61 11.02
N HIS A 35 -14.70 -21.30 11.23
CA HIS A 35 -15.70 -20.57 12.00
C HIS A 35 -16.97 -20.23 11.20
N GLN A 36 -18.05 -19.94 11.92
CA GLN A 36 -19.30 -19.46 11.32
C GLN A 36 -19.22 -17.94 11.13
N VAL A 37 -19.61 -17.47 9.95
CA VAL A 37 -19.69 -16.05 9.60
C VAL A 37 -21.15 -15.68 9.43
N ALA A 38 -21.57 -14.60 10.07
CA ALA A 38 -22.93 -14.10 10.01
C ALA A 38 -22.97 -12.66 9.51
N ILE A 39 -23.86 -12.39 8.55
CA ILE A 39 -24.06 -11.06 7.99
C ILE A 39 -25.44 -10.55 8.44
N PRO A 40 -25.51 -9.45 9.22
CA PRO A 40 -26.76 -8.77 9.53
C PRO A 40 -27.50 -8.33 8.27
N MET A 41 -28.84 -8.42 8.28
CA MET A 41 -29.65 -7.87 7.18
C MET A 41 -29.36 -6.37 6.96
N THR A 42 -29.09 -5.62 8.04
CA THR A 42 -28.69 -4.21 7.96
C THR A 42 -27.41 -4.01 7.15
N VAL A 43 -26.45 -4.94 7.22
CA VAL A 43 -25.23 -4.88 6.42
C VAL A 43 -25.52 -5.10 4.93
N LEU A 44 -26.42 -6.04 4.61
CA LEU A 44 -26.86 -6.23 3.22
C LEU A 44 -27.57 -4.99 2.67
N GLU A 45 -28.44 -4.36 3.47
CA GLU A 45 -29.13 -3.11 3.12
C GLU A 45 -28.14 -1.97 2.84
N GLU A 46 -27.10 -1.83 3.67
CA GLU A 46 -26.05 -0.82 3.49
C GLU A 46 -25.20 -1.10 2.25
N LEU A 47 -24.76 -2.34 2.02
CA LEU A 47 -24.06 -2.73 0.80
C LEU A 47 -24.90 -2.43 -0.45
N ASP A 48 -26.22 -2.64 -0.38
CA ASP A 48 -27.14 -2.39 -1.49
C ASP A 48 -27.31 -0.89 -1.77
N GLN A 49 -27.37 -0.05 -0.73
CA GLN A 49 -27.40 1.41 -0.90
C GLN A 49 -26.09 1.93 -1.47
N LEU A 50 -24.95 1.42 -0.99
CA LEU A 50 -23.62 1.84 -1.41
C LEU A 50 -23.26 1.39 -2.84
N LYS A 51 -23.96 0.39 -3.40
CA LYS A 51 -23.77 -0.04 -4.81
C LYS A 51 -24.11 1.06 -5.83
N ALA A 52 -24.88 2.08 -5.43
CA ALA A 52 -25.31 3.20 -6.25
C ALA A 52 -24.44 4.47 -6.06
N GLY A 53 -23.53 4.46 -5.08
CA GLY A 53 -22.63 5.57 -4.79
C GLY A 53 -21.31 5.53 -5.59
N LYS A 54 -20.25 6.10 -4.99
CA LYS A 54 -18.89 6.23 -5.56
C LYS A 54 -18.39 4.97 -6.26
N HIS A 55 -17.79 5.13 -7.45
CA HIS A 55 -17.44 4.01 -8.34
C HIS A 55 -16.53 2.94 -7.72
N SER A 56 -15.58 3.32 -6.86
CA SER A 56 -14.65 2.40 -6.19
C SER A 56 -15.34 1.58 -5.10
N VAL A 57 -15.98 2.23 -4.12
CA VAL A 57 -16.76 1.57 -3.05
C VAL A 57 -17.89 0.71 -3.64
N ALA A 58 -18.60 1.22 -4.64
CA ALA A 58 -19.67 0.49 -5.29
C ALA A 58 -19.18 -0.80 -5.99
N ALA A 59 -17.95 -0.83 -6.49
CA ALA A 59 -17.37 -2.04 -7.07
C ALA A 59 -17.08 -3.10 -6.00
N GLU A 60 -16.47 -2.69 -4.87
CA GLU A 60 -16.18 -3.57 -3.75
C GLU A 60 -17.49 -4.12 -3.14
N CYS A 61 -18.50 -3.28 -2.91
CA CYS A 61 -19.83 -3.72 -2.46
C CYS A 61 -20.47 -4.73 -3.42
N ARG A 62 -20.42 -4.47 -4.74
CA ARG A 62 -20.94 -5.42 -5.75
C ARG A 62 -20.18 -6.74 -5.74
N GLN A 63 -18.88 -6.71 -5.52
CA GLN A 63 -18.08 -7.93 -5.41
C GLN A 63 -18.46 -8.72 -4.15
N ALA A 64 -18.63 -8.05 -3.01
CA ALA A 64 -19.06 -8.67 -1.77
C ALA A 64 -20.44 -9.31 -1.93
N ILE A 65 -21.42 -8.58 -2.49
CA ILE A 65 -22.76 -9.09 -2.78
C ILE A 65 -22.71 -10.30 -3.71
N ARG A 66 -21.92 -10.26 -4.79
CA ARG A 66 -21.76 -11.41 -5.69
C ARG A 66 -21.13 -12.61 -5.01
N LEU A 67 -20.20 -12.39 -4.09
CA LEU A 67 -19.61 -13.48 -3.31
C LEU A 67 -20.62 -14.08 -2.35
N ILE A 68 -21.40 -13.25 -1.65
CA ILE A 68 -22.49 -13.69 -0.76
C ILE A 68 -23.50 -14.53 -1.56
N ASP A 69 -24.00 -13.99 -2.68
CA ASP A 69 -24.94 -14.67 -3.58
C ASP A 69 -24.38 -16.02 -4.07
N LYS A 70 -23.12 -16.04 -4.50
CA LYS A 70 -22.44 -17.27 -4.91
C LYS A 70 -22.30 -18.30 -3.78
N LEU A 71 -22.02 -17.85 -2.55
CA LEU A 71 -21.83 -18.73 -1.39
C LEU A 71 -23.16 -19.30 -0.89
N LEU A 72 -24.23 -18.51 -0.90
CA LEU A 72 -25.57 -18.96 -0.53
C LEU A 72 -26.17 -19.87 -1.63
N GLY A 73 -25.92 -19.57 -2.91
CA GLY A 73 -26.38 -20.39 -4.03
C GLY A 73 -27.89 -20.61 -4.02
N ASP A 74 -28.31 -21.87 -4.17
CA ASP A 74 -29.72 -22.28 -4.16
C ASP A 74 -30.23 -22.65 -2.74
N ALA A 75 -29.54 -22.22 -1.68
CA ALA A 75 -29.93 -22.53 -0.31
C ALA A 75 -31.32 -21.99 0.03
N THR A 76 -32.11 -22.80 0.74
CA THR A 76 -33.42 -22.44 1.26
C THR A 76 -33.31 -21.39 2.38
N PRO A 77 -34.37 -20.62 2.67
CA PRO A 77 -34.36 -19.63 3.76
C PRO A 77 -33.93 -20.21 5.12
N GLU A 78 -34.33 -21.45 5.41
CA GLU A 78 -33.95 -22.16 6.63
C GLU A 78 -32.45 -22.49 6.65
N GLU A 79 -31.87 -22.91 5.52
CA GLU A 79 -30.43 -23.16 5.38
C GLU A 79 -29.60 -21.88 5.47
N VAL A 80 -30.10 -20.77 4.92
CA VAL A 80 -29.47 -19.45 5.02
C VAL A 80 -29.44 -18.94 6.46
N GLU A 81 -30.49 -19.16 7.25
CA GLU A 81 -30.52 -18.78 8.67
C GLU A 81 -29.63 -19.70 9.52
N LEU A 82 -29.60 -21.01 9.22
CA LEU A 82 -28.78 -21.98 9.95
C LEU A 82 -27.27 -21.82 9.66
N GLY A 83 -26.93 -21.60 8.39
CA GLY A 83 -25.58 -21.43 7.89
C GLY A 83 -25.25 -22.38 6.74
N VAL A 84 -24.91 -21.82 5.57
CA VAL A 84 -24.50 -22.53 4.36
C VAL A 84 -22.98 -22.81 4.40
N PRO A 85 -22.51 -24.05 4.23
CA PRO A 85 -21.08 -24.36 4.28
C PRO A 85 -20.25 -23.60 3.23
N ILE A 86 -19.13 -23.00 3.65
CA ILE A 86 -18.24 -22.25 2.75
C ILE A 86 -17.21 -23.21 2.12
N GLN A 87 -17.20 -23.31 0.79
CA GLN A 87 -16.25 -24.16 0.07
C GLN A 87 -14.90 -23.43 -0.12
N ARG A 88 -13.82 -23.94 0.48
CA ARG A 88 -12.48 -23.31 0.46
C ARG A 88 -11.47 -24.19 -0.25
N GLY A 89 -11.20 -23.90 -1.53
CA GLY A 89 -10.18 -24.60 -2.31
C GLY A 89 -10.44 -26.11 -2.47
N LYS A 90 -9.37 -26.92 -2.50
CA LYS A 90 -9.45 -28.39 -2.69
C LYS A 90 -9.70 -29.19 -1.40
N SER A 91 -9.65 -28.54 -0.24
CA SER A 91 -9.67 -29.19 1.08
C SER A 91 -11.08 -29.47 1.61
N GLY A 92 -12.12 -29.19 0.82
CA GLY A 92 -13.52 -29.36 1.21
C GLY A 92 -14.12 -28.10 1.88
N PRO A 93 -15.38 -28.18 2.35
CA PRO A 93 -16.03 -27.08 3.05
C PRO A 93 -15.42 -26.84 4.44
N SER A 94 -15.23 -25.58 4.81
CA SER A 94 -14.72 -25.14 6.11
C SER A 94 -15.44 -23.87 6.54
N GLY A 95 -16.05 -23.90 7.73
CA GLY A 95 -16.92 -22.84 8.22
C GLY A 95 -18.25 -22.75 7.46
N SER A 96 -19.10 -21.81 7.85
CA SER A 96 -20.40 -21.56 7.21
C SER A 96 -20.75 -20.08 7.17
N LEU A 97 -21.65 -19.71 6.26
CA LEU A 97 -22.19 -18.36 6.08
C LEU A 97 -23.68 -18.35 6.40
N SER A 98 -24.12 -17.47 7.29
CA SER A 98 -25.55 -17.24 7.59
C SER A 98 -25.94 -15.77 7.45
N ILE A 99 -27.22 -15.50 7.17
CA ILE A 99 -27.78 -14.15 7.20
C ILE A 99 -28.63 -13.98 8.47
N LEU A 100 -28.35 -12.93 9.25
CA LEU A 100 -29.10 -12.64 10.47
C LEU A 100 -30.30 -11.76 10.14
N MET A 101 -31.49 -12.31 10.37
CA MET A 101 -32.75 -11.62 10.20
C MET A 101 -33.12 -10.87 11.49
N SER A 102 -33.54 -9.61 11.38
CA SER A 102 -34.05 -8.85 12.52
C SER A 102 -35.33 -9.49 13.07
N LYS A 103 -35.29 -10.08 14.27
CA LYS A 103 -36.48 -10.53 14.99
C LYS A 103 -36.92 -9.45 15.97
N ARG A 104 -38.21 -9.10 15.97
CA ARG A 104 -38.78 -8.13 16.92
C ARG A 104 -39.20 -8.87 18.18
N GLY A 105 -38.69 -8.50 19.35
CA GLY A 105 -39.18 -9.12 20.59
C GLY A 105 -38.62 -8.61 21.91
N GLU A 106 -37.34 -8.24 21.99
CA GLU A 106 -36.70 -7.85 23.25
C GLU A 106 -36.40 -6.34 23.36
N PRO A 107 -36.30 -5.79 24.58
CA PRO A 107 -35.82 -4.42 24.78
C PRO A 107 -34.35 -4.30 24.34
N ASN A 108 -34.10 -3.35 23.46
CA ASN A 108 -32.79 -3.07 22.88
C ASN A 108 -31.82 -2.44 23.90
N ALA A 109 -30.53 -2.78 23.79
CA ALA A 109 -29.48 -2.20 24.61
C ALA A 109 -29.12 -0.77 24.15
N LEU A 110 -29.22 -0.50 22.86
CA LEU A 110 -28.98 0.80 22.23
C LEU A 110 -30.19 1.27 21.40
N PRO A 111 -30.37 2.59 21.19
CA PRO A 111 -31.39 3.12 20.28
C PRO A 111 -31.17 2.65 18.83
N GLU A 112 -32.24 2.35 18.07
CA GLU A 112 -32.16 1.83 16.69
C GLU A 112 -32.11 2.93 15.60
N ASP A 113 -31.71 4.15 15.96
CA ASP A 113 -31.57 5.27 15.04
C ASP A 113 -30.38 5.11 14.09
N LEU A 114 -29.29 4.53 14.58
CA LEU A 114 -28.07 4.25 13.82
C LEU A 114 -27.97 2.77 13.45
N ASN A 115 -27.46 2.48 12.25
CA ASN A 115 -27.28 1.11 11.78
C ASN A 115 -26.28 0.32 12.63
N ASP A 116 -25.18 0.94 13.08
CA ASP A 116 -24.24 0.33 14.04
C ASP A 116 -24.94 -0.21 15.28
N ASN A 117 -25.89 0.57 15.83
CA ASN A 117 -26.62 0.21 17.03
C ASN A 117 -27.55 -0.98 16.76
N LYS A 118 -28.18 -1.04 15.58
CA LYS A 118 -29.00 -2.19 15.16
C LYS A 118 -28.16 -3.47 15.07
N ILE A 119 -26.97 -3.39 14.47
CA ILE A 119 -26.05 -4.51 14.39
C ILE A 119 -25.64 -4.95 15.80
N ILE A 120 -25.22 -4.03 16.67
CA ILE A 120 -24.83 -4.36 18.05
C ILE A 120 -25.98 -5.02 18.82
N ASN A 121 -27.21 -4.50 18.72
CA ASN A 121 -28.38 -5.09 19.36
C ASN A 121 -28.62 -6.54 18.90
N GLN A 122 -28.49 -6.81 17.60
CA GLN A 122 -28.61 -8.19 17.07
C GLN A 122 -27.51 -9.10 17.63
N VAL A 123 -26.27 -8.62 17.75
CA VAL A 123 -25.17 -9.42 18.31
C VAL A 123 -25.40 -9.72 19.79
N VAL A 124 -25.91 -8.75 20.56
CA VAL A 124 -26.30 -8.95 21.98
C VAL A 124 -27.37 -10.03 22.09
N GLU A 125 -28.42 -9.96 21.26
CA GLU A 125 -29.51 -10.95 21.26
C GLU A 125 -28.98 -12.35 20.90
N LEU A 126 -28.16 -12.44 19.86
CA LEU A 126 -27.58 -13.69 19.39
C LEU A 126 -26.68 -14.36 20.45
N SER A 127 -25.90 -13.56 21.17
CA SER A 127 -25.06 -14.02 22.29
C SER A 127 -25.90 -14.62 23.43
N LYS A 128 -27.05 -13.99 23.76
CA LYS A 128 -28.00 -14.52 24.75
C LYS A 128 -28.66 -15.82 24.29
N GLN A 129 -29.03 -15.92 23.01
CA GLN A 129 -29.69 -17.10 22.44
C GLN A 129 -28.73 -18.30 22.30
N ARG A 130 -27.41 -18.06 22.24
CA ARG A 130 -26.39 -19.09 22.06
C ARG A 130 -25.31 -19.04 23.16
N PRO A 131 -25.63 -19.30 24.44
CA PRO A 131 -24.70 -19.12 25.57
C PRO A 131 -23.47 -20.05 25.55
N GLY A 132 -23.42 -21.04 24.66
CA GLY A 132 -22.28 -21.95 24.47
C GLY A 132 -21.42 -21.68 23.23
N VAL A 133 -21.76 -20.67 22.41
CA VAL A 133 -21.02 -20.32 21.20
C VAL A 133 -20.45 -18.92 21.38
N PRO A 134 -19.12 -18.73 21.34
CA PRO A 134 -18.54 -17.39 21.36
C PRO A 134 -19.07 -16.57 20.18
N VAL A 135 -19.68 -15.42 20.45
CA VAL A 135 -20.15 -14.48 19.42
C VAL A 135 -19.27 -13.24 19.45
N VAL A 136 -18.66 -12.91 18.32
CA VAL A 136 -17.71 -11.80 18.18
C VAL A 136 -18.16 -10.88 17.06
N LEU A 137 -18.33 -9.59 17.36
CA LEU A 137 -18.50 -8.56 16.35
C LEU A 137 -17.15 -8.21 15.73
N VAL A 138 -17.08 -8.20 14.40
CA VAL A 138 -15.88 -7.86 13.64
C VAL A 138 -16.14 -6.58 12.87
N THR A 139 -15.41 -5.52 13.21
CA THR A 139 -15.57 -4.20 12.61
C THR A 139 -14.25 -3.45 12.59
N LYS A 140 -14.08 -2.57 11.59
CA LYS A 140 -12.95 -1.64 11.51
C LYS A 140 -13.15 -0.35 12.33
N ASP A 141 -14.37 -0.07 12.79
CA ASP A 141 -14.65 1.15 13.56
C ASP A 141 -14.39 0.96 15.06
N ILE A 142 -13.46 1.76 15.60
CA ILE A 142 -13.13 1.81 17.03
C ILE A 142 -14.38 2.13 17.87
N ASN A 143 -15.21 3.08 17.44
CA ASN A 143 -16.41 3.48 18.20
C ASN A 143 -17.43 2.34 18.27
N MET A 144 -17.62 1.62 17.18
CA MET A 144 -18.50 0.45 17.16
C MET A 144 -17.97 -0.65 18.09
N ARG A 145 -16.64 -0.90 18.11
CA ARG A 145 -16.03 -1.85 19.07
C ARG A 145 -16.21 -1.42 20.53
N LEU A 146 -16.03 -0.13 20.83
CA LEU A 146 -16.22 0.40 22.19
C LEU A 146 -17.67 0.26 22.65
N LYS A 147 -18.64 0.59 21.79
CA LYS A 147 -20.07 0.42 22.07
C LYS A 147 -20.42 -1.05 22.32
N ALA A 148 -19.97 -1.95 21.45
CA ALA A 148 -20.22 -3.38 21.58
C ALA A 148 -19.69 -3.93 22.92
N ARG A 149 -18.46 -3.57 23.30
CA ARG A 149 -17.86 -3.94 24.59
C ARG A 149 -18.65 -3.36 25.77
N ALA A 150 -19.11 -2.12 25.68
CA ALA A 150 -19.97 -1.52 26.70
C ALA A 150 -21.33 -2.25 26.85
N CYS A 151 -21.84 -2.85 25.77
CA CYS A 151 -23.03 -3.70 25.76
C CYS A 151 -22.74 -5.18 26.15
N GLY A 152 -21.51 -5.52 26.54
CA GLY A 152 -21.14 -6.88 26.97
C GLY A 152 -20.87 -7.86 25.82
N VAL A 153 -20.66 -7.36 24.61
CA VAL A 153 -20.34 -8.16 23.41
C VAL A 153 -18.84 -8.09 23.12
N ALA A 154 -18.24 -9.24 22.80
CA ALA A 154 -16.86 -9.28 22.33
C ALA A 154 -16.77 -8.62 20.94
N ALA A 155 -15.79 -7.75 20.76
CA ALA A 155 -15.57 -7.05 19.50
C ALA A 155 -14.08 -7.01 19.15
N GLU A 156 -13.79 -7.39 17.92
CA GLU A 156 -12.45 -7.51 17.33
C GLU A 156 -12.32 -6.59 16.11
N ASP A 157 -11.10 -6.12 15.90
CA ASP A 157 -10.77 -5.40 14.67
C ASP A 157 -10.59 -6.41 13.53
N TYR A 158 -10.98 -6.01 12.32
CA TYR A 158 -10.83 -6.88 11.17
C TYR A 158 -9.43 -6.77 10.57
N HIS A 159 -8.63 -7.79 10.82
CA HIS A 159 -7.30 -7.96 10.26
C HIS A 159 -7.35 -9.01 9.14
N THR A 160 -7.67 -8.64 7.90
CA THR A 160 -7.10 -9.40 6.77
C THR A 160 -5.82 -8.76 6.34
N ASP A 161 -4.78 -9.58 6.19
CA ASP A 161 -3.55 -9.18 5.53
C ASP A 161 -3.04 -7.81 6.03
N GLN A 162 -3.19 -7.52 7.34
CA GLN A 162 -2.29 -6.57 7.98
C GLN A 162 -0.93 -7.25 7.93
N LEU A 163 -0.27 -7.01 6.81
CA LEU A 163 1.08 -7.37 6.52
C LEU A 163 2.02 -6.81 7.60
N VAL A 164 1.60 -5.70 8.23
CA VAL A 164 2.30 -5.05 9.33
C VAL A 164 1.30 -4.47 10.32
N ASP A 165 1.48 -4.76 11.62
CA ASP A 165 0.69 -4.21 12.72
C ASP A 165 1.07 -2.75 13.03
N ASP A 166 2.31 -2.37 12.73
CA ASP A 166 2.87 -1.04 12.96
C ASP A 166 3.74 -0.60 11.76
N VAL A 167 3.42 0.56 11.18
CA VAL A 167 4.19 1.16 10.08
C VAL A 167 5.64 1.42 10.45
N GLY A 168 5.96 1.61 11.73
CA GLY A 168 7.34 1.71 12.21
C GLY A 168 8.18 0.45 11.99
N GLN A 169 7.56 -0.70 11.68
CA GLN A 169 8.26 -1.94 11.36
C GLN A 169 8.57 -2.09 9.86
N LEU A 170 8.06 -1.20 8.99
CA LEU A 170 8.43 -1.23 7.59
C LEU A 170 9.91 -0.89 7.44
N SER A 171 10.64 -1.76 6.74
CA SER A 171 12.02 -1.49 6.40
C SER A 171 12.13 -0.19 5.61
N PRO A 172 13.04 0.73 5.97
CA PRO A 172 13.25 1.96 5.21
C PRO A 172 13.96 1.70 3.87
N GLY A 173 14.36 0.45 3.58
CA GLY A 173 15.10 0.08 2.39
C GLY A 173 16.62 0.15 2.53
N TYR A 174 17.11 0.53 3.71
CA TYR A 174 18.53 0.60 4.03
C TYR A 174 18.79 0.37 5.51
N HIS A 175 20.01 -0.04 5.83
CA HIS A 175 20.50 -0.29 7.18
C HIS A 175 21.70 0.61 7.45
N SER A 176 21.57 1.51 8.42
CA SER A 176 22.66 2.37 8.86
C SER A 176 23.46 1.67 9.96
N VAL A 177 24.77 1.55 9.74
CA VAL A 177 25.71 0.88 10.66
C VAL A 177 26.63 1.92 11.29
N SER A 178 26.64 2.00 12.62
CA SER A 178 27.62 2.82 13.35
C SER A 178 29.02 2.22 13.24
N GLY A 179 30.04 3.06 13.00
CA GLY A 179 31.40 2.62 12.74
C GLY A 179 31.58 2.03 11.33
N SER A 180 32.47 1.05 11.20
CA SER A 180 32.68 0.34 9.93
C SER A 180 31.73 -0.84 9.81
N PHE A 181 31.12 -1.04 8.64
CA PHE A 181 30.39 -2.28 8.36
C PHE A 181 31.32 -3.51 8.49
N TRP A 182 32.59 -3.36 8.11
CA TRP A 182 33.57 -4.43 8.10
C TRP A 182 33.89 -5.00 9.48
N ASP A 183 33.68 -4.23 10.55
CA ASP A 183 33.86 -4.70 11.93
C ASP A 183 32.84 -5.79 12.31
N ARG A 184 31.74 -5.89 11.55
CA ARG A 184 30.66 -6.88 11.72
C ARG A 184 30.75 -8.07 10.75
N VAL A 185 31.88 -8.22 10.08
CA VAL A 185 32.12 -9.26 9.07
C VAL A 185 33.19 -10.23 9.59
N SER A 186 32.84 -11.51 9.75
CA SER A 186 33.77 -12.57 10.17
C SER A 186 34.66 -13.06 9.03
N LYS A 187 34.10 -13.11 7.81
CA LYS A 187 34.77 -13.57 6.61
C LYS A 187 34.27 -12.78 5.40
N VAL A 188 35.21 -12.34 4.55
CA VAL A 188 34.89 -11.67 3.28
C VAL A 188 35.64 -12.32 2.12
N GLU A 189 34.91 -12.58 1.04
CA GLU A 189 35.46 -12.92 -0.28
C GLU A 189 35.12 -11.78 -1.25
N THR A 190 36.14 -11.09 -1.75
CA THR A 190 35.97 -9.97 -2.70
C THR A 190 36.28 -10.43 -4.11
N HIS A 191 35.39 -10.10 -5.05
CA HIS A 191 35.56 -10.35 -6.47
C HIS A 191 35.32 -9.07 -7.28
N GLN A 192 36.27 -8.73 -8.15
CA GLN A 192 36.11 -7.61 -9.09
C GLN A 192 35.82 -8.15 -10.48
N GLY A 193 34.74 -7.66 -11.09
CA GLY A 193 34.29 -8.08 -12.41
C GLY A 193 33.51 -6.98 -13.12
N HIS A 194 33.80 -6.75 -14.40
CA HIS A 194 33.14 -5.73 -15.24
C HIS A 194 33.11 -4.31 -14.62
N GLY A 195 34.20 -3.91 -13.95
CA GLY A 195 34.31 -2.60 -13.31
C GLY A 195 33.48 -2.45 -12.04
N ARG A 196 32.95 -3.54 -11.49
CA ARG A 196 32.18 -3.59 -10.24
C ARG A 196 32.90 -4.45 -9.21
N THR A 197 32.83 -4.04 -7.95
CA THR A 197 33.36 -4.80 -6.82
C THR A 197 32.22 -5.50 -6.10
N TRP A 198 32.37 -6.80 -5.88
CA TRP A 198 31.40 -7.64 -5.20
C TRP A 198 32.02 -8.22 -3.95
N HIS A 199 31.25 -8.26 -2.87
CA HIS A 199 31.66 -8.86 -1.61
C HIS A 199 30.68 -9.95 -1.24
N ARG A 200 31.21 -11.14 -0.95
CA ARG A 200 30.48 -12.19 -0.26
C ARG A 200 30.95 -12.19 1.18
N VAL A 201 30.06 -11.81 2.09
CA VAL A 201 30.38 -11.57 3.50
C VAL A 201 29.61 -12.53 4.40
N GLN A 202 30.28 -13.08 5.40
CA GLN A 202 29.66 -13.77 6.53
C GLN A 202 29.67 -12.84 7.72
N LEU A 203 28.53 -12.66 8.36
CA LEU A 203 28.36 -11.71 9.46
C LEU A 203 28.80 -12.35 10.78
N THR A 204 29.40 -11.55 11.68
CA THR A 204 29.70 -11.99 13.06
C THR A 204 28.46 -11.96 13.96
N ASP A 205 27.55 -11.02 13.71
CA ASP A 205 26.31 -10.82 14.47
C ASP A 205 25.09 -11.05 13.56
N ASN A 206 23.95 -11.39 14.17
CA ASN A 206 22.67 -11.33 13.46
C ASN A 206 22.35 -9.86 13.16
N LEU A 207 22.46 -9.45 11.89
CA LEU A 207 21.82 -8.23 11.43
C LEU A 207 20.30 -8.31 11.70
N PRO A 208 19.60 -7.17 11.81
CA PRO A 208 18.16 -7.12 11.64
C PRO A 208 17.74 -7.89 10.36
N ALA A 209 16.50 -8.35 10.28
CA ALA A 209 16.02 -9.03 9.08
C ALA A 209 16.28 -8.16 7.84
N VAL A 210 17.19 -8.61 6.97
CA VAL A 210 17.56 -7.95 5.72
C VAL A 210 16.81 -8.58 4.55
N HIS A 211 16.52 -7.76 3.54
CA HIS A 211 15.87 -8.17 2.30
C HIS A 211 16.74 -7.88 1.08
N ILE A 212 16.46 -8.58 -0.03
CA ILE A 212 17.15 -8.29 -1.28
C ILE A 212 16.86 -6.85 -1.71
N ASN A 213 17.82 -6.24 -2.40
CA ASN A 213 17.75 -4.87 -2.88
C ASN A 213 17.70 -3.77 -1.80
N GLU A 214 17.84 -4.12 -0.52
CA GLU A 214 18.16 -3.15 0.52
C GLU A 214 19.63 -2.74 0.48
N PHE A 215 19.95 -1.60 1.08
CA PHE A 215 21.31 -1.06 1.14
C PHE A 215 21.89 -1.14 2.55
N ILE A 216 23.20 -1.31 2.66
CA ILE A 216 23.95 -1.13 3.89
C ILE A 216 24.78 0.14 3.74
N ILE A 217 24.69 1.04 4.70
CA ILE A 217 25.42 2.31 4.72
C ILE A 217 26.17 2.37 6.05
N ASP A 218 27.45 2.76 6.03
CA ASP A 218 28.23 2.98 7.24
C ASP A 218 28.76 4.42 7.37
N GLU A 219 29.36 4.74 8.51
CA GLU A 219 29.89 6.08 8.79
C GLU A 219 31.21 6.39 8.06
N GLN A 220 31.81 5.37 7.42
CA GLN A 220 33.08 5.50 6.68
C GLN A 220 32.86 5.64 5.16
N GLY A 221 31.60 5.69 4.72
CA GLY A 221 31.23 5.88 3.31
C GLY A 221 31.14 4.60 2.50
N PHE A 222 31.14 3.42 3.14
CA PHE A 222 30.78 2.17 2.48
C PHE A 222 29.28 2.15 2.18
N VAL A 223 28.95 1.73 0.96
CA VAL A 223 27.57 1.52 0.52
C VAL A 223 27.47 0.18 -0.19
N GLY A 224 26.89 -0.81 0.48
CA GLY A 224 26.69 -2.15 -0.06
C GLY A 224 25.24 -2.37 -0.50
N TRP A 225 25.01 -2.69 -1.78
CA TRP A 225 23.68 -3.08 -2.26
C TRP A 225 23.50 -4.61 -2.16
N ILE A 226 22.51 -5.05 -1.37
CA ILE A 226 22.26 -6.47 -1.14
C ILE A 226 21.67 -7.11 -2.40
N LYS A 227 22.45 -7.99 -3.03
CA LYS A 227 22.07 -8.72 -4.25
C LYS A 227 21.72 -10.18 -4.01
N GLY A 228 22.01 -10.71 -2.82
CA GLY A 228 21.67 -12.08 -2.46
C GLY A 228 21.83 -12.33 -0.98
N ILE A 229 20.99 -13.21 -0.45
CA ILE A 229 20.94 -13.60 0.96
C ILE A 229 20.92 -15.13 1.01
N LYS A 230 21.83 -15.74 1.76
CA LYS A 230 21.88 -17.18 1.96
C LYS A 230 22.33 -17.49 3.40
N ALA A 231 21.38 -17.87 4.26
CA ALA A 231 21.63 -18.11 5.68
C ALA A 231 22.30 -16.90 6.35
N ASP A 232 23.58 -17.02 6.72
CA ASP A 232 24.43 -16.00 7.35
C ASP A 232 25.34 -15.24 6.35
N GLU A 233 25.19 -15.53 5.07
CA GLU A 233 26.01 -14.98 3.98
C GLU A 233 25.23 -13.97 3.15
N LEU A 234 25.81 -12.78 2.94
CA LEU A 234 25.29 -11.74 2.05
C LEU A 234 26.19 -11.60 0.82
N LEU A 235 25.56 -11.40 -0.34
CA LEU A 235 26.22 -10.94 -1.55
C LEU A 235 25.93 -9.45 -1.73
N LEU A 236 26.96 -8.64 -1.66
CA LEU A 236 26.90 -7.18 -1.75
C LEU A 236 27.58 -6.70 -3.04
N LEU A 237 26.97 -5.73 -3.71
CA LEU A 237 27.62 -4.91 -4.72
C LEU A 237 28.11 -3.62 -4.04
N ASP A 238 29.41 -3.33 -4.11
CA ASP A 238 29.99 -2.10 -3.57
C ASP A 238 29.73 -0.93 -4.51
N LEU A 239 29.06 0.09 -4.00
CA LEU A 239 28.70 1.30 -4.74
C LEU A 239 29.56 2.51 -4.35
N HIS A 240 30.15 2.51 -3.15
CA HIS A 240 30.76 3.66 -2.47
C HIS A 240 29.85 4.92 -2.39
N GLN A 241 29.94 5.67 -1.28
CA GLN A 241 29.10 6.85 -1.10
C GLN A 241 29.42 8.00 -2.08
N GLU A 242 30.70 8.25 -2.35
CA GLU A 242 31.12 9.42 -3.12
C GLU A 242 30.62 9.42 -4.57
N PRO A 243 30.73 8.32 -5.36
CA PRO A 243 30.13 8.28 -6.70
C PRO A 243 28.62 8.47 -6.69
N LEU A 244 27.93 7.95 -5.67
CA LEU A 244 26.48 8.07 -5.57
C LEU A 244 26.05 9.53 -5.37
N LEU A 245 26.77 10.30 -4.55
CA LEU A 245 26.48 11.71 -4.32
C LEU A 245 26.77 12.61 -5.53
N HIS A 246 27.65 12.17 -6.43
CA HIS A 246 27.97 12.89 -7.67
C HIS A 246 27.06 12.52 -8.86
N GLN A 247 26.08 11.63 -8.65
CA GLN A 247 25.08 11.33 -9.67
C GLN A 247 24.27 12.58 -10.03
N GLU A 248 23.85 12.63 -11.29
CA GLU A 248 23.03 13.72 -11.81
C GLU A 248 21.98 13.15 -12.75
N ALA A 249 20.75 13.63 -12.65
CA ALA A 249 19.69 13.35 -13.61
C ALA A 249 19.00 14.66 -13.96
N TRP A 250 18.99 15.03 -15.24
CA TRP A 250 18.35 16.27 -15.69
C TRP A 250 18.72 17.51 -14.83
N GLY A 251 20.01 17.69 -14.54
CA GLY A 251 20.52 18.80 -13.72
C GLY A 251 20.32 18.65 -12.20
N LEU A 252 19.56 17.64 -11.74
CA LEU A 252 19.32 17.39 -10.33
C LEU A 252 20.41 16.49 -9.74
N ARG A 253 21.04 16.96 -8.65
CA ARG A 253 21.96 16.17 -7.81
C ARG A 253 21.32 15.82 -6.47
N PRO A 254 21.60 14.63 -5.91
CA PRO A 254 21.12 14.25 -4.59
C PRO A 254 21.79 15.11 -3.51
N ARG A 255 21.05 15.45 -2.45
CA ARG A 255 21.56 16.26 -1.33
C ARG A 255 22.14 15.43 -0.19
N ASP A 256 21.68 14.20 -0.07
CA ASP A 256 22.08 13.24 0.95
C ASP A 256 22.17 11.83 0.35
N ILE A 257 22.66 10.89 1.15
CA ILE A 257 22.84 9.50 0.70
C ILE A 257 21.51 8.81 0.38
N HIS A 258 20.41 9.12 1.07
CA HIS A 258 19.11 8.50 0.83
C HIS A 258 18.53 8.93 -0.53
N GLN A 259 18.67 10.22 -0.88
CA GLN A 259 18.35 10.71 -2.21
C GLN A 259 19.27 10.12 -3.27
N ALA A 260 20.56 9.91 -2.95
CA ALA A 260 21.52 9.32 -3.88
C ALA A 260 21.19 7.84 -4.17
N LEU A 261 20.79 7.08 -3.17
CA LEU A 261 20.28 5.71 -3.32
C LEU A 261 18.98 5.68 -4.13
N ALA A 262 18.06 6.62 -3.87
CA ALA A 262 16.81 6.72 -4.62
C ALA A 262 17.07 7.05 -6.09
N LEU A 263 17.94 8.02 -6.38
CA LEU A 263 18.31 8.39 -7.74
C LEU A 263 19.00 7.24 -8.47
N PHE A 264 19.91 6.54 -7.79
CA PHE A 264 20.55 5.33 -8.30
C PHE A 264 19.52 4.26 -8.71
N ALA A 265 18.58 3.92 -7.82
CA ALA A 265 17.53 2.94 -8.09
C ALA A 265 16.57 3.38 -9.22
N LEU A 266 16.27 4.68 -9.29
CA LEU A 266 15.44 5.25 -10.36
C LEU A 266 16.12 5.13 -11.72
N LEU A 267 17.44 5.36 -11.81
CA LEU A 267 18.22 5.31 -13.05
C LEU A 267 18.63 3.89 -13.47
N ASP A 268 18.72 2.94 -12.54
CA ASP A 268 19.12 1.55 -12.86
C ASP A 268 18.08 0.85 -13.75
N PRO A 269 18.44 0.41 -14.97
CA PRO A 269 17.49 -0.19 -15.91
C PRO A 269 17.00 -1.58 -15.53
N ASP A 270 17.71 -2.30 -14.65
CA ASP A 270 17.34 -3.63 -14.21
C ASP A 270 16.28 -3.59 -13.09
N ILE A 271 15.99 -2.39 -12.55
CA ILE A 271 14.95 -2.16 -11.54
C ILE A 271 13.67 -1.70 -12.23
N HIS A 272 12.64 -2.54 -12.15
CA HIS A 272 11.36 -2.32 -12.83
C HIS A 272 10.33 -1.64 -11.92
N LEU A 273 10.48 -1.74 -10.60
CA LEU A 273 9.61 -1.11 -9.62
C LEU A 273 10.47 -0.33 -8.61
N VAL A 274 10.18 0.95 -8.44
CA VAL A 274 10.79 1.77 -7.39
C VAL A 274 9.67 2.34 -6.53
N ASN A 275 9.73 2.10 -5.22
CA ASN A 275 8.76 2.62 -4.26
C ASN A 275 9.45 3.63 -3.33
N LEU A 276 9.14 4.91 -3.47
CA LEU A 276 9.69 5.98 -2.65
C LEU A 276 8.65 6.48 -1.64
N SER A 277 8.93 6.29 -0.36
CA SER A 277 8.15 6.87 0.74
C SER A 277 8.94 7.99 1.43
N GLY A 278 8.27 8.75 2.29
CA GLY A 278 8.91 9.77 3.14
C GLY A 278 8.05 11.02 3.29
N ALA A 279 8.47 11.92 4.16
CA ALA A 279 7.73 13.13 4.49
C ALA A 279 7.59 14.12 3.33
N ALA A 280 6.73 15.12 3.48
CA ALA A 280 6.58 16.19 2.49
C ALA A 280 7.91 16.96 2.38
N GLY A 281 8.42 17.12 1.15
CA GLY A 281 9.69 17.83 0.92
C GLY A 281 10.95 16.97 0.91
N SER A 282 10.86 15.67 1.16
CA SER A 282 12.00 14.75 1.08
C SER A 282 12.58 14.55 -0.33
N GLY A 283 11.96 15.12 -1.37
CA GLY A 283 12.47 15.07 -2.75
C GLY A 283 11.90 13.95 -3.64
N LYS A 284 10.93 13.16 -3.16
CA LYS A 284 10.30 12.04 -3.90
C LYS A 284 9.93 12.39 -5.34
N THR A 285 9.07 13.41 -5.50
CA THR A 285 8.48 13.79 -6.80
C THR A 285 9.53 14.40 -7.72
N ILE A 286 10.38 15.30 -7.23
CA ILE A 286 11.42 15.94 -8.05
C ILE A 286 12.48 14.95 -8.53
N LEU A 287 12.94 14.01 -7.68
CA LEU A 287 13.87 12.95 -8.06
C LEU A 287 13.26 12.03 -9.13
N ALA A 288 12.01 11.60 -8.93
CA ALA A 288 11.32 10.73 -9.87
C ALA A 288 11.08 11.40 -11.22
N LEU A 289 10.70 12.69 -11.24
CA LEU A 289 10.52 13.47 -12.47
C LEU A 289 11.85 13.66 -13.20
N ALA A 290 12.91 14.07 -12.50
CA ALA A 290 14.22 14.27 -13.10
C ALA A 290 14.75 12.98 -13.74
N ALA A 291 14.69 11.85 -13.01
CA ALA A 291 15.07 10.55 -13.55
C ALA A 291 14.18 10.08 -14.71
N ALA A 292 12.89 10.44 -14.70
CA ALA A 292 11.96 10.10 -15.77
C ALA A 292 12.24 10.87 -17.06
N ILE A 293 12.53 12.17 -16.94
CA ILE A 293 12.89 13.02 -18.07
C ILE A 293 14.24 12.61 -18.64
N GLU A 294 15.24 12.38 -17.78
CA GLU A 294 16.56 11.87 -18.18
C GLU A 294 16.44 10.58 -19.00
N GLN A 295 15.65 9.61 -18.50
CA GLN A 295 15.50 8.33 -19.18
C GLN A 295 14.62 8.38 -20.44
N THR A 296 13.77 9.40 -20.59
CA THR A 296 12.85 9.52 -21.74
C THR A 296 13.43 10.41 -22.85
N VAL A 297 14.04 11.54 -22.48
CA VAL A 297 14.53 12.56 -23.41
C VAL A 297 15.99 12.33 -23.78
N VAL A 298 16.86 12.17 -22.77
CA VAL A 298 18.31 12.07 -22.97
C VAL A 298 18.67 10.64 -23.38
N SER A 299 18.38 9.67 -22.50
CA SER A 299 18.72 8.27 -22.72
C SER A 299 17.80 7.56 -23.71
N LYS A 300 16.61 8.12 -24.00
CA LYS A 300 15.57 7.54 -24.89
C LYS A 300 15.23 6.07 -24.59
N ARG A 301 15.35 5.68 -23.31
CA ARG A 301 15.05 4.32 -22.83
C ARG A 301 13.56 4.05 -22.83
N TYR A 302 12.78 5.05 -22.43
CA TYR A 302 11.31 5.00 -22.49
C TYR A 302 10.80 5.92 -23.58
N ARG A 303 9.66 5.56 -24.18
CA ARG A 303 9.00 6.34 -25.23
C ARG A 303 8.18 7.50 -24.68
N ARG A 304 7.72 7.39 -23.44
CA ARG A 304 6.82 8.32 -22.79
C ARG A 304 6.83 8.15 -21.27
N ILE A 305 6.43 9.22 -20.60
CA ILE A 305 6.16 9.24 -19.18
C ILE A 305 4.64 9.23 -19.01
N ILE A 306 4.11 8.37 -18.15
CA ILE A 306 2.70 8.33 -17.79
C ILE A 306 2.61 8.69 -16.32
N ALA A 307 2.01 9.84 -16.00
CA ALA A 307 1.80 10.28 -14.64
C ALA A 307 0.34 10.09 -14.21
N THR A 308 0.15 9.53 -13.02
CA THR A 308 -1.15 9.38 -12.38
C THR A 308 -1.02 9.66 -10.90
N ARG A 309 -2.08 10.19 -10.28
CA ARG A 309 -2.12 10.47 -8.84
C ARG A 309 -3.46 10.00 -8.30
N SER A 310 -3.49 9.47 -7.08
CA SER A 310 -4.77 9.17 -6.42
C SER A 310 -5.47 10.48 -6.11
N VAL A 311 -6.75 10.58 -6.48
CA VAL A 311 -7.51 11.78 -6.22
C VAL A 311 -8.74 11.46 -5.39
N GLN A 312 -8.77 11.98 -4.19
CA GLN A 312 -9.98 12.00 -3.41
C GLN A 312 -11.02 12.94 -4.00
N GLY A 313 -12.28 12.52 -4.00
CA GLY A 313 -13.41 13.34 -4.45
C GLY A 313 -13.56 13.48 -5.97
N LEU A 314 -12.53 13.17 -6.78
CA LEU A 314 -12.59 13.29 -8.24
C LEU A 314 -13.02 12.02 -8.99
N ASP A 315 -13.31 10.94 -8.25
CA ASP A 315 -14.07 9.79 -8.81
C ASP A 315 -15.51 10.19 -9.18
N GLU A 316 -16.05 11.30 -8.66
CA GLU A 316 -17.40 11.82 -8.98
C GLU A 316 -17.40 12.99 -10.00
N ASP A 317 -16.38 13.86 -10.02
CA ASP A 317 -16.46 15.15 -10.74
C ASP A 317 -15.59 15.34 -11.99
N ILE A 318 -14.69 14.42 -12.35
CA ILE A 318 -14.06 14.49 -13.70
C ILE A 318 -15.11 14.23 -14.79
N GLY A 319 -16.24 13.61 -14.44
CA GLY A 319 -17.41 13.54 -15.33
C GLY A 319 -18.14 14.89 -15.52
N PHE A 320 -17.99 15.84 -14.60
CA PHE A 320 -18.81 17.07 -14.54
C PHE A 320 -18.06 18.37 -14.89
N LEU A 321 -16.74 18.43 -14.74
CA LEU A 321 -15.98 19.58 -15.24
C LEU A 321 -16.09 19.59 -16.79
N PRO A 322 -16.58 20.65 -17.43
CA PRO A 322 -16.46 20.78 -18.88
C PRO A 322 -14.97 20.97 -19.21
N GLY A 323 -14.45 20.22 -20.18
CA GLY A 323 -13.05 20.35 -20.61
C GLY A 323 -12.38 19.02 -21.00
N THR A 324 -11.16 19.13 -21.54
CA THR A 324 -10.31 17.99 -21.90
C THR A 324 -9.73 17.29 -20.67
N GLU A 325 -9.22 16.06 -20.82
CA GLU A 325 -8.52 15.35 -19.73
C GLU A 325 -7.36 16.19 -19.18
N ALA A 326 -6.69 16.98 -20.02
CA ALA A 326 -5.59 17.86 -19.61
C ALA A 326 -6.04 19.05 -18.75
N GLU A 327 -7.12 19.75 -19.16
CA GLU A 327 -7.68 20.89 -18.41
C GLU A 327 -8.16 20.48 -17.01
N LYS A 328 -8.71 19.27 -16.87
CA LYS A 328 -9.13 18.74 -15.56
C LYS A 328 -7.97 18.38 -14.65
N MET A 329 -6.79 18.16 -15.24
CA MET A 329 -5.56 17.85 -14.53
C MET A 329 -4.70 19.11 -14.32
N GLU A 330 -5.16 20.30 -14.72
CA GLU A 330 -4.39 21.56 -14.65
C GLU A 330 -3.93 21.94 -13.23
N PRO A 331 -4.75 21.82 -12.16
CA PRO A 331 -4.26 22.03 -10.79
C PRO A 331 -3.15 21.05 -10.38
N TRP A 332 -3.09 19.89 -11.03
CA TRP A 332 -2.08 18.84 -10.81
C TRP A 332 -0.81 19.10 -11.60
N LEU A 333 -0.93 19.78 -12.75
CA LEU A 333 0.21 20.32 -13.48
C LEU A 333 0.99 21.25 -12.56
N GLY A 334 0.31 22.09 -11.76
CA GLY A 334 0.92 23.01 -10.79
C GLY A 334 2.07 22.38 -9.98
N ALA A 335 1.83 21.28 -9.26
CA ALA A 335 2.88 20.66 -8.45
C ALA A 335 4.06 20.10 -9.27
N ILE A 336 3.81 19.68 -10.52
CA ILE A 336 4.86 19.19 -11.41
C ILE A 336 5.57 20.36 -12.09
N THR A 337 4.86 21.39 -12.51
CA THR A 337 5.42 22.63 -13.05
C THR A 337 6.26 23.34 -12.01
N ASP A 338 5.85 23.37 -10.74
CA ASP A 338 6.64 23.92 -9.63
C ASP A 338 7.96 23.14 -9.46
N ASN A 339 7.91 21.81 -9.57
CA ASN A 339 9.12 20.97 -9.52
C ASN A 339 10.00 21.17 -10.76
N LEU A 340 9.41 21.41 -11.93
CA LEU A 340 10.15 21.75 -13.15
C LEU A 340 10.76 23.16 -13.04
N GLU A 341 10.02 24.14 -12.54
CA GLU A 341 10.51 25.48 -12.22
C GLU A 341 11.72 25.38 -11.30
N ALA A 342 11.61 24.62 -10.20
CA ALA A 342 12.70 24.40 -9.27
C ALA A 342 13.96 23.78 -9.92
N LEU A 343 13.81 22.96 -10.97
CA LEU A 343 14.92 22.39 -11.73
C LEU A 343 15.59 23.40 -12.68
N HIS A 344 14.85 24.42 -13.15
CA HIS A 344 15.29 25.40 -14.15
C HIS A 344 15.32 26.83 -13.61
N MET A 345 15.34 27.01 -12.28
CA MET A 345 15.37 28.32 -11.62
C MET A 345 16.62 29.14 -11.98
N GLU A 346 17.72 28.49 -12.35
CA GLU A 346 18.98 29.14 -12.73
C GLU A 346 19.06 29.48 -14.23
N ASP A 347 18.06 29.09 -15.03
CA ASP A 347 18.02 29.40 -16.46
C ASP A 347 17.71 30.89 -16.70
N GLU A 348 18.35 31.50 -17.72
CA GLU A 348 18.10 32.90 -18.11
C GLU A 348 16.61 33.18 -18.47
N ASN A 349 15.87 32.15 -18.88
CA ASN A 349 14.44 32.24 -19.18
C ASN A 349 13.67 30.99 -18.73
N THR A 350 13.45 30.89 -17.42
CA THR A 350 12.75 29.77 -16.76
C THR A 350 11.43 29.39 -17.44
N HIS A 351 10.56 30.37 -17.76
CA HIS A 351 9.28 30.11 -18.43
C HIS A 351 9.44 29.49 -19.82
N GLY A 352 10.41 29.97 -20.61
CA GLY A 352 10.70 29.39 -21.93
C GLY A 352 11.21 27.95 -21.85
N SER A 353 12.04 27.64 -20.86
CA SER A 353 12.55 26.28 -20.61
C SER A 353 11.43 25.31 -20.24
N ILE A 354 10.47 25.74 -19.41
CA ILE A 354 9.33 24.90 -19.00
C ILE A 354 8.37 24.64 -20.16
N ASP A 355 8.02 25.68 -20.94
CA ASP A 355 7.18 25.51 -22.13
C ASP A 355 7.84 24.57 -23.15
N TYR A 356 9.16 24.69 -23.32
CA TYR A 356 9.93 23.76 -24.14
C TYR A 356 9.85 22.32 -23.62
N ILE A 357 9.97 22.11 -22.30
CA ILE A 357 9.84 20.79 -21.65
C ILE A 357 8.44 20.23 -21.85
N LEU A 358 7.39 21.00 -21.59
CA LEU A 358 6.01 20.54 -21.75
C LEU A 358 5.69 20.18 -23.22
N GLN A 359 6.34 20.82 -24.19
CA GLN A 359 6.19 20.49 -25.61
C GLN A 359 7.04 19.29 -26.06
N LYS A 360 8.25 19.12 -25.50
CA LYS A 360 9.24 18.13 -25.96
C LYS A 360 9.20 16.82 -25.18
N VAL A 361 8.83 16.86 -23.91
CA VAL A 361 8.71 15.67 -23.08
C VAL A 361 7.37 14.99 -23.41
N PRO A 362 7.37 13.72 -23.85
CA PRO A 362 6.14 12.96 -24.08
C PRO A 362 5.51 12.54 -22.73
N LEU A 363 5.11 13.51 -21.92
CA LEU A 363 4.45 13.34 -20.62
C LEU A 363 2.94 13.26 -20.82
N GLN A 364 2.35 12.16 -20.36
CA GLN A 364 0.91 11.88 -20.47
C GLN A 364 0.31 11.76 -19.09
N PHE A 365 -0.63 12.64 -18.78
CA PHE A 365 -1.45 12.52 -17.59
C PHE A 365 -2.59 11.54 -17.86
N LYS A 366 -2.81 10.62 -16.92
CA LYS A 366 -3.91 9.65 -16.99
C LYS A 366 -4.56 9.51 -15.64
N SER A 367 -5.88 9.53 -15.62
CA SER A 367 -6.61 9.11 -14.42
C SER A 367 -6.55 7.59 -14.23
N LEU A 368 -6.75 7.14 -13.00
CA LEU A 368 -6.77 5.71 -12.65
C LEU A 368 -7.80 4.93 -13.50
N ASN A 369 -8.95 5.54 -13.80
CA ASN A 369 -10.00 4.94 -14.61
C ASN A 369 -9.56 4.69 -16.06
N TYR A 370 -8.73 5.58 -16.64
CA TYR A 370 -8.21 5.43 -18.00
C TYR A 370 -7.07 4.41 -18.13
N ILE A 371 -6.42 4.07 -17.02
CA ILE A 371 -5.32 3.10 -16.96
C ILE A 371 -5.88 1.66 -16.99
N ARG A 372 -7.08 1.44 -16.45
CA ARG A 372 -7.71 0.13 -16.36
C ARG A 372 -7.92 -0.51 -17.74
N GLY A 373 -7.58 -1.79 -17.88
CA GLY A 373 -7.77 -2.56 -19.11
C GLY A 373 -6.77 -2.28 -20.23
N ARG A 374 -5.81 -1.37 -20.05
CA ARG A 374 -4.75 -1.09 -21.04
C ARG A 374 -3.49 -1.90 -20.77
N SER A 375 -2.47 -1.75 -21.62
CA SER A 375 -1.11 -2.19 -21.36
C SER A 375 -0.15 -1.13 -21.90
N PHE A 376 0.81 -0.72 -21.10
CA PHE A 376 1.75 0.35 -21.43
C PHE A 376 3.15 -0.24 -21.60
N GLN A 377 3.57 -0.39 -22.84
CA GLN A 377 4.89 -0.89 -23.22
C GLN A 377 5.87 0.28 -23.34
N GLN A 378 7.13 0.06 -22.96
CA GLN A 378 8.20 1.05 -23.07
C GLN A 378 7.85 2.41 -22.46
N SER A 379 7.17 2.39 -21.31
CA SER A 379 6.70 3.57 -20.60
C SER A 379 7.32 3.64 -19.22
N LEU A 380 7.64 4.85 -18.76
CA LEU A 380 7.90 5.10 -17.35
C LEU A 380 6.59 5.60 -16.70
N ILE A 381 6.08 4.87 -15.71
CA ILE A 381 4.80 5.13 -15.07
C ILE A 381 5.08 5.71 -13.68
N LEU A 382 4.70 6.96 -13.46
CA LEU A 382 4.76 7.64 -12.16
C LEU A 382 3.38 7.57 -11.50
N ILE A 383 3.31 7.03 -10.29
CA ILE A 383 2.11 6.95 -9.46
C ILE A 383 2.40 7.75 -8.20
N ASP A 384 1.71 8.88 -8.02
CA ASP A 384 1.90 9.74 -6.85
C ASP A 384 0.72 9.59 -5.86
N GLU A 385 0.94 9.96 -4.60
CA GLU A 385 0.01 9.76 -3.47
C GLU A 385 -0.48 8.32 -3.32
N CYS A 386 0.45 7.37 -3.41
CA CYS A 386 0.15 5.94 -3.35
C CYS A 386 -0.48 5.51 -2.02
N GLN A 387 -0.29 6.27 -0.92
CA GLN A 387 -0.93 5.99 0.37
C GLN A 387 -2.46 6.11 0.32
N ASN A 388 -2.97 6.88 -0.64
CA ASN A 388 -4.40 7.08 -0.85
C ASN A 388 -5.01 6.03 -1.80
N LEU A 389 -4.24 5.02 -2.22
CA LEU A 389 -4.73 3.90 -3.04
C LEU A 389 -5.03 2.69 -2.17
N THR A 390 -6.06 1.92 -2.52
CA THR A 390 -6.26 0.57 -1.94
C THR A 390 -5.26 -0.44 -2.52
N PRO A 391 -4.97 -1.56 -1.84
CA PRO A 391 -4.16 -2.65 -2.41
C PRO A 391 -4.65 -3.14 -3.78
N HIS A 392 -5.97 -3.20 -3.97
CA HIS A 392 -6.57 -3.60 -5.25
C HIS A 392 -6.33 -2.56 -6.36
N GLN A 393 -6.44 -1.27 -6.06
CA GLN A 393 -6.11 -0.20 -7.01
C GLN A 393 -4.63 -0.22 -7.39
N MET A 394 -3.74 -0.35 -6.39
CA MET A 394 -2.30 -0.47 -6.62
C MET A 394 -1.98 -1.64 -7.57
N LYS A 395 -2.51 -2.84 -7.29
CA LYS A 395 -2.39 -4.01 -8.16
C LYS A 395 -2.94 -3.75 -9.58
N THR A 396 -4.06 -3.05 -9.68
CA THR A 396 -4.67 -2.73 -10.98
C THR A 396 -3.74 -1.88 -11.85
N ILE A 397 -3.04 -0.90 -11.26
CA ILE A 397 -2.13 0.00 -11.98
C ILE A 397 -0.82 -0.72 -12.34
N ILE A 398 -0.17 -1.38 -11.37
CA ILE A 398 1.13 -2.03 -11.58
C ILE A 398 1.05 -3.10 -12.67
N THR A 399 -0.04 -3.87 -12.71
CA THR A 399 -0.26 -4.90 -13.74
C THR A 399 -0.47 -4.34 -15.16
N ARG A 400 -0.49 -3.02 -15.34
CA ARG A 400 -0.52 -2.38 -16.67
C ARG A 400 0.86 -2.15 -17.26
N ALA A 401 1.92 -2.23 -16.44
CA ALA A 401 3.28 -2.11 -16.91
C ALA A 401 3.61 -3.28 -17.85
N GLY A 402 3.82 -2.94 -19.11
CA GLY A 402 4.24 -3.85 -20.16
C GLY A 402 5.74 -4.10 -20.19
N ASN A 403 6.20 -4.78 -21.23
CA ASN A 403 7.62 -5.00 -21.45
C ASN A 403 8.37 -3.68 -21.66
N GLY A 404 9.58 -3.60 -21.09
CA GLY A 404 10.44 -2.42 -21.14
C GLY A 404 9.89 -1.21 -20.39
N SER A 405 8.94 -1.40 -19.47
CA SER A 405 8.37 -0.33 -18.66
C SER A 405 8.90 -0.35 -17.23
N LYS A 406 8.99 0.82 -16.60
CA LYS A 406 9.35 1.00 -15.19
C LYS A 406 8.19 1.68 -14.47
N VAL A 407 7.89 1.24 -13.26
CA VAL A 407 6.89 1.83 -12.38
C VAL A 407 7.59 2.49 -11.21
N VAL A 408 7.22 3.74 -10.92
CA VAL A 408 7.68 4.48 -9.75
C VAL A 408 6.45 4.86 -8.93
N CYS A 409 6.39 4.35 -7.70
CA CYS A 409 5.35 4.66 -6.74
C CYS A 409 5.90 5.66 -5.72
N LEU A 410 5.17 6.73 -5.47
CA LEU A 410 5.52 7.80 -4.54
C LEU A 410 4.41 7.95 -3.51
N GLY A 411 4.75 8.18 -2.25
CA GLY A 411 3.75 8.53 -1.24
C GLY A 411 4.30 8.86 0.13
N ASN A 412 3.39 9.18 1.05
CA ASN A 412 3.69 9.49 2.44
C ASN A 412 2.66 8.85 3.36
N LEU A 413 3.05 7.82 4.12
CA LEU A 413 2.15 7.09 5.02
C LEU A 413 1.60 7.94 6.18
N ALA A 414 2.23 9.07 6.49
CA ALA A 414 1.73 10.02 7.48
C ALA A 414 0.63 10.97 6.94
N GLN A 415 0.44 11.02 5.61
CA GLN A 415 -0.54 11.90 4.94
C GLN A 415 -1.59 11.08 4.21
N ILE A 416 -2.41 10.36 4.97
CA ILE A 416 -3.54 9.62 4.41
C ILE A 416 -4.76 10.50 4.50
N ASP A 417 -5.25 10.89 3.34
CA ASP A 417 -6.37 11.83 3.26
C ASP A 417 -7.71 11.09 3.41
N THR A 418 -7.73 9.74 3.31
CA THR A 418 -8.99 8.97 3.21
C THR A 418 -9.41 8.41 4.55
N PRO A 419 -10.68 8.61 4.96
CA PRO A 419 -11.17 8.04 6.20
C PRO A 419 -11.28 6.50 6.13
N TYR A 420 -11.17 5.91 4.93
CA TYR A 420 -11.33 4.47 4.72
C TYR A 420 -10.03 3.68 4.65
N LEU A 421 -8.87 4.35 4.65
CA LEU A 421 -7.56 3.69 4.73
C LEU A 421 -6.83 4.12 5.98
N SER A 422 -6.03 3.21 6.52
CA SER A 422 -5.03 3.49 7.53
C SER A 422 -3.64 3.30 6.94
N ALA A 423 -2.62 3.73 7.67
CA ALA A 423 -1.24 3.52 7.27
C ALA A 423 -0.89 2.03 7.14
N THR A 424 -1.52 1.16 7.94
CA THR A 424 -1.36 -0.30 7.87
C THR A 424 -2.17 -0.96 6.75
N SER A 425 -3.23 -0.32 6.23
CA SER A 425 -4.08 -0.88 5.17
C SER A 425 -3.92 -0.22 3.79
N SER A 426 -3.06 0.79 3.68
CA SER A 426 -2.81 1.49 2.42
C SER A 426 -2.18 0.57 1.36
N GLY A 427 -2.47 0.86 0.09
CA GLY A 427 -1.84 0.20 -1.05
C GLY A 427 -0.33 0.42 -1.11
N LEU A 428 0.18 1.51 -0.53
CA LEU A 428 1.61 1.78 -0.40
C LEU A 428 2.29 0.80 0.57
N THR A 429 1.72 0.59 1.76
CA THR A 429 2.22 -0.40 2.73
C THR A 429 2.16 -1.81 2.17
N TYR A 430 1.04 -2.14 1.52
CA TYR A 430 0.89 -3.44 0.86
C TYR A 430 1.94 -3.66 -0.22
N LEU A 431 2.23 -2.62 -1.02
CA LEU A 431 3.26 -2.67 -2.05
C LEU A 431 4.65 -2.91 -1.44
N THR A 432 5.03 -2.13 -0.42
CA THR A 432 6.32 -2.26 0.26
C THR A 432 6.54 -3.69 0.76
N GLU A 433 5.60 -4.21 1.55
CA GLU A 433 5.79 -5.52 2.17
C GLU A 433 5.74 -6.66 1.15
N ARG A 434 4.82 -6.61 0.17
CA ARG A 434 4.67 -7.71 -0.79
C ARG A 434 5.81 -7.78 -1.81
N PHE A 435 6.52 -6.68 -2.04
CA PHE A 435 7.60 -6.57 -3.01
C PHE A 435 9.00 -6.49 -2.40
N LYS A 436 9.14 -6.61 -1.07
CA LYS A 436 10.47 -6.55 -0.40
C LYS A 436 11.49 -7.56 -0.91
N ASP A 437 11.03 -8.74 -1.36
CA ASP A 437 11.90 -9.79 -1.92
C ASP A 437 11.84 -9.85 -3.46
N PHE A 438 11.26 -8.84 -4.12
CA PHE A 438 11.24 -8.78 -5.58
C PHE A 438 12.60 -8.32 -6.12
N SER A 439 13.28 -9.19 -6.86
CA SER A 439 14.64 -8.93 -7.37
C SER A 439 14.77 -7.71 -8.29
N HIS A 440 13.67 -7.25 -8.90
CA HIS A 440 13.61 -6.05 -9.74
C HIS A 440 12.84 -4.90 -9.07
N GLY A 441 12.66 -4.96 -7.76
CA GLY A 441 11.99 -3.97 -6.93
C GLY A 441 12.95 -3.34 -5.93
N VAL A 442 12.82 -2.02 -5.72
CA VAL A 442 13.52 -1.30 -4.66
C VAL A 442 12.51 -0.46 -3.89
N HIS A 443 12.59 -0.50 -2.57
CA HIS A 443 11.90 0.44 -1.70
C HIS A 443 12.93 1.31 -0.99
N ILE A 444 12.69 2.63 -0.92
CA ILE A 444 13.51 3.56 -0.15
C ILE A 444 12.59 4.56 0.56
N THR A 445 12.76 4.71 1.86
CA THR A 445 12.16 5.78 2.66
C THR A 445 13.11 6.96 2.74
N LEU A 446 12.78 8.04 2.03
CA LEU A 446 13.54 9.29 2.07
C LEU A 446 13.33 10.00 3.40
N GLN A 447 14.41 10.49 3.98
CA GLN A 447 14.35 11.32 5.18
C GLN A 447 13.84 12.73 4.82
N GLY A 448 13.10 13.34 5.75
CA GLY A 448 12.67 14.72 5.59
C GLY A 448 13.88 15.64 5.53
N VAL A 449 14.05 16.35 4.41
CA VAL A 449 14.97 17.48 4.37
C VAL A 449 14.11 18.72 4.62
N PRO A 450 14.29 19.41 5.75
CA PRO A 450 13.45 20.55 6.07
C PRO A 450 13.51 21.60 4.96
N ARG A 451 12.35 21.93 4.40
CA ARG A 451 12.22 22.91 3.31
C ARG A 451 12.62 24.32 3.74
N SER A 452 12.51 24.59 5.03
CA SER A 452 12.89 25.83 5.70
C SER A 452 12.95 25.55 7.19
N VAL A 453 13.56 26.46 7.96
CA VAL A 453 13.55 26.41 9.43
C VAL A 453 12.11 26.34 9.98
N LEU A 454 11.15 26.98 9.30
CA LEU A 454 9.73 26.91 9.67
C LEU A 454 9.14 25.52 9.44
N ALA A 455 9.42 24.90 8.29
CA ALA A 455 8.93 23.56 7.98
C ALA A 455 9.53 22.51 8.92
N GLU A 456 10.83 22.63 9.23
CA GLU A 456 11.52 21.79 10.23
C GLU A 456 10.86 21.89 11.60
N TYR A 457 10.63 23.12 12.05
CA TYR A 457 10.02 23.37 13.34
C TYR A 457 8.58 22.85 13.40
N ALA A 458 7.79 23.04 12.33
CA ALA A 458 6.43 22.52 12.25
C ALA A 458 6.41 20.99 12.29
N GLU A 459 7.25 20.31 11.51
CA GLU A 459 7.32 18.84 11.44
C GLU A 459 7.76 18.20 12.76
N ALA A 460 8.56 18.90 13.57
CA ALA A 460 8.99 18.42 14.88
C ALA A 460 8.00 18.70 16.02
N HIS A 461 7.03 19.62 15.85
CA HIS A 461 6.19 20.13 16.94
C HIS A 461 4.67 20.10 16.68
N MET A 462 4.23 19.73 15.48
CA MET A 462 2.82 19.58 15.07
C MET A 462 2.60 18.18 14.53
#